data_AF-A0A8H9W9S1-F1
#
_entry.id   AF-A0A8H9W9S1-F1
#
_cell.length_a   1.000
_cell.length_b   1.000
_cell.length_c   1.000
_cell.angle_alpha   90.00
_cell.angle_beta   90.00
_cell.angle_gamma   90.00
#
_symmetry.space_group_name_H-M   'P 1'
#
loop_
_entity.id
_entity.type
_entity.pdbx_description
1 polymer ?
#
loop_
_entity_poly.entity_id
_entity_poly.type
_entity_poly.pdbx_seq_one_letter_code
_entity_poly.pdbx_strand_id
1 'polypeptide(L)'
;MGNSRDEKIVEWQIGRKITNMNRVAYRCPYGYPVVIESLPIKNGKPFPTLYWLTCPHLRREVSKLESEGFIKKLEDRIASDVAFREKMRKAHLEVIERRKRLLTGEHPFREILEKVGTGGIRDFSKVKCLHLHLADYLADVGNPVGETVWNLIEKKFCDDVFCKIGEARE
;
A
#
# COMPACT_ATOMS: atom_id res chain seq x y z
N MET A 1 -5.10 17.04 5.18
CA MET A 1 -4.24 17.04 6.40
C MET A 1 -4.74 15.92 7.28
N GLY A 2 -3.88 14.96 7.63
CA GLY A 2 -4.23 13.85 8.50
C GLY A 2 -4.77 14.35 9.84
N ASN A 3 -5.82 13.71 10.36
CA ASN A 3 -6.26 13.97 11.72
C ASN A 3 -5.15 13.52 12.67
N SER A 4 -4.76 14.36 13.65
CA SER A 4 -3.70 14.06 14.64
C SER A 4 -3.88 12.68 15.30
N ARG A 5 -5.13 12.24 15.48
CA ARG A 5 -5.44 10.88 15.98
C ARG A 5 -4.96 9.77 15.03
N ASP A 6 -5.23 9.89 13.73
CA ASP A 6 -4.87 8.86 12.75
C ASP A 6 -3.35 8.74 12.63
N GLU A 7 -2.63 9.87 12.66
CA GLU A 7 -1.16 9.87 12.62
C GLU A 7 -0.58 9.11 13.83
N LYS A 8 -1.03 9.40 15.05
CA LYS A 8 -0.60 8.67 16.26
C LYS A 8 -0.84 7.16 16.15
N ILE A 9 -2.02 6.76 15.70
CA ILE A 9 -2.37 5.34 15.52
C ILE A 9 -1.45 4.71 14.47
N VAL A 10 -1.27 5.37 13.32
CA VAL A 10 -0.41 4.86 12.24
C VAL A 10 1.02 4.73 12.71
N GLU A 11 1.56 5.72 13.43
CA GLU A 11 2.92 5.68 14.00
C GLU A 11 3.10 4.52 14.97
N TRP A 12 2.10 4.23 15.80
CA TRP A 12 2.07 3.05 16.64
C TRP A 12 2.03 1.75 15.81
N GLN A 13 1.17 1.68 14.80
CA GLN A 13 1.02 0.50 13.94
C GLN A 13 2.32 0.14 13.19
N ILE A 14 3.07 1.16 12.76
CA ILE A 14 4.33 0.97 12.01
C ILE A 14 5.58 0.99 12.91
N GLY A 15 5.45 1.46 14.15
CA GLY A 15 6.54 1.57 15.13
C GLY A 15 7.53 2.71 14.85
N ARG A 16 7.13 3.76 14.12
CA ARG A 16 8.00 4.92 13.79
C ARG A 16 7.19 6.16 13.43
N LYS A 17 7.81 7.34 13.56
CA LYS A 17 7.21 8.62 13.16
C LYS A 17 6.90 8.68 11.66
N ILE A 18 5.76 9.26 11.29
CA ILE A 18 5.37 9.50 9.91
C ILE A 18 5.32 11.00 9.60
N THR A 19 5.89 11.40 8.46
CA THR A 19 6.03 12.83 8.09
C THR A 19 5.46 13.14 6.72
N ASN A 20 4.95 12.13 6.01
CA ASN A 20 4.47 12.26 4.64
C ASN A 20 3.11 11.58 4.47
N MET A 21 2.29 11.49 5.51
CA MET A 21 0.93 10.98 5.41
C MET A 21 0.02 12.07 4.82
N ASN A 22 -0.69 11.76 3.73
CA ASN A 22 -1.67 12.66 3.12
C ASN A 22 -3.06 12.48 3.75
N ARG A 23 -3.54 11.23 3.77
CA ARG A 23 -4.85 10.83 4.31
C ARG A 23 -4.89 9.33 4.60
N VAL A 24 -5.93 8.89 5.31
CA VAL A 24 -6.31 7.47 5.37
C VAL A 24 -7.06 7.10 4.10
N ALA A 25 -6.61 6.07 3.40
CA ALA A 25 -7.24 5.56 2.18
C ALA A 25 -8.26 4.45 2.46
N TYR A 26 -8.03 3.63 3.49
CA TYR A 26 -8.93 2.55 3.87
C TYR A 26 -8.95 2.37 5.40
N ARG A 27 -10.14 2.12 5.95
CA ARG A 27 -10.39 1.86 7.38
C ARG A 27 -11.00 0.48 7.57
N CYS A 28 -10.70 -0.15 8.70
CA CYS A 28 -11.41 -1.35 9.13
C CYS A 28 -12.79 -1.01 9.70
N PRO A 29 -13.67 -2.00 9.93
CA PRO A 29 -15.00 -1.79 10.54
C PRO A 29 -14.97 -1.12 11.92
N TYR A 30 -13.85 -1.23 12.65
CA TYR A 30 -13.63 -0.55 13.93
C TYR A 30 -13.21 0.93 13.79
N GLY A 31 -13.06 1.44 12.56
CA GLY A 31 -12.71 2.83 12.27
C GLY A 31 -11.20 3.15 12.27
N TYR A 32 -10.32 2.17 12.52
CA TYR A 32 -8.87 2.40 12.52
C TYR A 32 -8.27 2.41 11.11
N PRO A 33 -7.21 3.20 10.87
CA PRO A 33 -6.47 3.20 9.61
C PRO A 33 -5.92 1.81 9.27
N VAL A 34 -6.10 1.39 8.02
CA VAL A 34 -5.53 0.14 7.49
C VAL A 34 -4.58 0.43 6.35
N VAL A 35 -4.96 1.35 5.46
CA VAL A 35 -4.10 1.87 4.39
C VAL A 35 -4.07 3.39 4.49
N ILE A 36 -2.87 3.95 4.34
CA ILE A 36 -2.68 5.39 4.19
C ILE A 36 -2.24 5.72 2.77
N GLU A 37 -2.58 6.92 2.32
CA GLU A 37 -2.01 7.56 1.14
C GLU A 37 -0.86 8.46 1.60
N SER A 38 0.31 8.28 0.99
CA SER A 38 1.52 9.02 1.29
C SER A 38 1.80 10.08 0.24
N LEU A 39 2.36 11.22 0.66
CA LEU A 39 2.89 12.23 -0.24
C LEU A 39 4.14 11.68 -0.97
N PRO A 40 4.30 12.04 -2.25
CA PRO A 40 5.36 11.53 -3.12
C PRO A 40 6.76 12.06 -2.80
N ILE A 41 6.86 13.04 -1.89
CA ILE A 41 8.11 13.63 -1.42
C ILE A 41 8.15 13.51 0.11
N LYS A 42 9.28 13.02 0.63
CA LYS A 42 9.53 12.89 2.07
C LYS A 42 10.91 13.45 2.38
N ASN A 43 10.96 14.47 3.24
CA ASN A 43 12.21 15.12 3.67
C ASN A 43 13.11 15.53 2.46
N GLY A 44 12.50 16.13 1.43
CA GLY A 44 13.20 16.56 0.21
C GLY A 44 13.64 15.43 -0.74
N LYS A 45 13.27 14.17 -0.48
CA LYS A 45 13.63 13.00 -1.31
C LYS A 45 12.39 12.33 -1.91
N PRO A 46 12.51 11.64 -3.06
CA PRO A 46 11.38 10.93 -3.66
C PRO A 46 10.93 9.77 -2.78
N PHE A 47 9.61 9.65 -2.62
CA PHE A 47 8.95 8.56 -1.92
C PHE A 47 7.94 7.87 -2.86
N PRO A 48 8.35 6.79 -3.56
CA PRO A 48 7.52 6.21 -4.62
C PRO A 48 6.33 5.39 -4.10
N THR A 49 6.26 5.09 -2.81
CA THR A 49 5.14 4.31 -2.26
C THR A 49 3.95 5.23 -2.02
N LEU A 50 2.92 5.11 -2.85
CA LEU A 50 1.70 5.91 -2.72
C LEU A 50 0.79 5.37 -1.61
N TYR A 51 0.47 4.08 -1.65
CA TYR A 51 -0.37 3.42 -0.65
C TYR A 51 0.46 2.50 0.24
N TRP A 52 0.23 2.58 1.55
CA TRP A 52 0.98 1.81 2.52
C TRP A 52 0.05 1.10 3.50
N LEU A 53 0.19 -0.22 3.60
CA LEU A 53 -0.58 -1.05 4.53
C LEU A 53 0.02 -0.92 5.94
N THR A 54 -0.74 -0.32 6.86
CA THR A 54 -0.29 -0.04 8.23
C THR A 54 -0.84 -1.04 9.24
N CYS A 55 -2.04 -1.58 9.01
CA CYS A 55 -2.71 -2.51 9.94
C CYS A 55 -1.80 -3.69 10.35
N PRO A 56 -1.44 -3.84 11.65
CA PRO A 56 -0.55 -4.90 12.11
C PRO A 56 -1.08 -6.32 11.82
N HIS A 57 -2.40 -6.52 11.94
CA HIS A 57 -3.04 -7.79 11.65
C HIS A 57 -2.88 -8.19 10.18
N LEU A 58 -3.29 -7.32 9.25
CA LEU A 58 -3.17 -7.62 7.82
C LEU A 58 -1.71 -7.72 7.39
N ARG A 59 -0.81 -6.92 7.95
CA ARG A 59 0.63 -7.07 7.68
C ARG A 59 1.13 -8.47 8.05
N ARG A 60 0.71 -9.02 9.19
CA ARG A 60 1.06 -10.38 9.62
C ARG A 60 0.48 -11.42 8.68
N GLU A 61 -0.80 -11.33 8.32
CA GLU A 61 -1.44 -12.31 7.42
C GLU A 61 -0.80 -12.28 6.02
N VAL A 62 -0.48 -11.10 5.50
CA VAL A 62 0.26 -10.95 4.24
C VAL A 62 1.66 -11.57 4.34
N SER A 63 2.39 -11.35 5.43
CA SER A 63 3.73 -11.94 5.62
C SER A 63 3.72 -13.47 5.69
N LYS A 64 2.62 -14.09 6.17
CA LYS A 64 2.45 -15.55 6.08
C LYS A 64 2.37 -16.00 4.62
N LEU A 65 1.52 -15.36 3.81
CA LEU A 65 1.40 -15.66 2.38
C LEU A 65 2.73 -15.47 1.63
N GLU A 66 3.49 -14.44 1.96
CA GLU A 66 4.84 -14.25 1.38
C GLU A 66 5.77 -15.41 1.73
N SER A 67 5.75 -15.86 2.98
CA SER A 67 6.55 -17.00 3.45
C SER A 67 6.15 -18.33 2.81
N GLU A 68 4.88 -18.45 2.40
CA GLU A 68 4.33 -19.60 1.64
C GLU A 68 4.61 -19.51 0.12
N GLY A 69 5.41 -18.54 -0.31
CA GLY A 69 5.88 -18.41 -1.69
C GLY A 69 4.87 -17.80 -2.66
N PHE A 70 3.82 -17.11 -2.18
CA PHE A 70 2.80 -16.52 -3.05
C PHE A 70 3.33 -15.43 -3.98
N ILE A 71 4.43 -14.75 -3.63
CA ILE A 71 5.09 -13.80 -4.54
C ILE A 71 5.44 -14.49 -5.85
N LYS A 72 6.17 -15.62 -5.79
CA LYS A 72 6.60 -16.34 -6.99
C LYS A 72 5.41 -16.88 -7.78
N LYS A 73 4.42 -17.46 -7.10
CA LYS A 73 3.18 -17.95 -7.73
C LYS A 73 2.45 -16.85 -8.51
N LEU A 74 2.40 -15.63 -7.96
CA LEU A 74 1.71 -14.50 -8.60
C LEU A 74 2.55 -13.90 -9.74
N GLU A 75 3.88 -13.85 -9.62
CA GLU A 75 4.75 -13.49 -10.76
C GLU A 75 4.61 -14.49 -11.91
N ASP A 76 4.58 -15.79 -11.62
CA ASP A 76 4.37 -16.83 -12.63
C ASP A 76 3.00 -16.71 -13.30
N ARG A 77 1.98 -16.33 -12.52
CA ARG A 77 0.65 -16.00 -13.07
C ARG A 77 0.69 -14.77 -13.96
N ILE A 78 1.38 -13.69 -13.57
CA ILE A 78 1.58 -12.51 -14.44
C ILE A 78 2.27 -12.91 -15.75
N ALA A 79 3.24 -13.82 -15.69
CA ALA A 79 3.99 -14.30 -16.85
C ALA A 79 3.21 -15.24 -17.77
N SER A 80 2.16 -15.91 -17.29
CA SER A 80 1.38 -16.89 -18.07
C SER A 80 -0.02 -16.41 -18.47
N ASP A 81 -0.66 -15.56 -17.66
CA ASP A 81 -2.02 -15.06 -17.89
C ASP A 81 -1.99 -13.62 -18.44
N VAL A 82 -2.34 -13.48 -19.72
CA VAL A 82 -2.35 -12.20 -20.43
C VAL A 82 -3.35 -11.21 -19.83
N ALA A 83 -4.52 -11.68 -19.40
CA ALA A 83 -5.54 -10.81 -18.82
C ALA A 83 -5.12 -10.31 -17.44
N PHE A 84 -4.53 -11.19 -16.61
CA PHE A 84 -3.98 -10.81 -15.32
C PHE A 84 -2.82 -9.80 -15.46
N ARG A 85 -1.92 -10.02 -16.42
CA ARG A 85 -0.82 -9.09 -16.74
C ARG A 85 -1.32 -7.72 -17.15
N GLU A 86 -2.33 -7.65 -18.00
CA GLU A 86 -2.87 -6.37 -18.46
C GLU A 86 -3.56 -5.61 -17.32
N LYS A 87 -4.29 -6.30 -16.43
CA LYS A 87 -4.82 -5.69 -15.20
C LYS A 87 -3.70 -5.16 -14.32
N MET A 88 -2.61 -5.92 -14.15
CA MET A 88 -1.47 -5.51 -13.35
C MET A 88 -0.80 -4.25 -13.93
N ARG A 89 -0.60 -4.22 -15.25
CA ARG A 89 -0.06 -3.05 -15.96
C ARG A 89 -0.94 -1.82 -15.74
N LYS A 90 -2.26 -1.95 -15.88
CA LYS A 90 -3.22 -0.86 -15.62
C LYS A 90 -3.16 -0.36 -14.18
N ALA A 91 -3.04 -1.26 -13.19
CA ALA A 91 -2.90 -0.88 -11.79
C ALA A 91 -1.63 -0.04 -11.53
N HIS A 92 -0.49 -0.42 -12.12
CA HIS A 92 0.73 0.37 -12.01
C HIS A 92 0.60 1.77 -12.64
N LEU A 93 -0.02 1.86 -13.81
CA LEU A 93 -0.28 3.14 -14.48
C LEU A 93 -1.24 4.01 -13.68
N GLU A 94 -2.28 3.42 -13.10
CA GLU A 94 -3.20 4.13 -12.24
C GLU A 94 -2.46 4.73 -11.03
N VAL A 95 -1.63 3.94 -10.34
CA VAL A 95 -0.81 4.44 -9.23
C VAL A 95 0.10 5.59 -9.65
N ILE A 96 0.70 5.53 -10.84
CA ILE A 96 1.49 6.63 -11.41
C ILE A 96 0.65 7.90 -11.53
N GLU A 97 -0.52 7.80 -12.16
CA GLU A 97 -1.43 8.93 -12.34
C GLU A 97 -1.96 9.49 -11.02
N ARG A 98 -2.30 8.63 -10.06
CA ARG A 98 -2.73 9.06 -8.71
C ARG A 98 -1.59 9.81 -8.00
N ARG A 99 -0.36 9.29 -8.07
CA ARG A 99 0.81 9.93 -7.46
C ARG A 99 1.14 11.26 -8.12
N LYS A 100 1.03 11.34 -9.45
CA LYS A 100 1.25 12.57 -10.23
C LYS A 100 0.33 13.71 -9.78
N ARG A 101 -0.93 13.42 -9.44
CA ARG A 101 -1.87 14.41 -8.90
C ARG A 101 -1.46 14.98 -7.54
N LEU A 102 -0.65 14.26 -6.77
CA LEU A 102 -0.11 14.73 -5.49
C LEU A 102 1.23 15.46 -5.62
N LEU A 103 1.88 15.42 -6.80
CA LEU A 103 3.09 16.18 -7.09
C LEU A 103 2.71 17.60 -7.52
N THR A 104 2.59 18.51 -6.55
CA THR A 104 2.42 19.95 -6.79
C THR A 104 3.75 20.60 -7.16
N GLY A 105 3.77 21.41 -8.22
CA GLY A 105 4.95 22.17 -8.65
C GLY A 105 6.01 21.34 -9.39
N GLU A 106 7.11 21.98 -9.78
CA GLU A 106 8.26 21.30 -10.36
C GLU A 106 9.10 20.66 -9.26
N HIS A 107 9.39 19.37 -9.42
CA HIS A 107 10.28 18.63 -8.56
C HIS A 107 11.31 17.91 -9.42
N PRO A 108 12.60 17.89 -9.02
CA PRO A 108 13.66 17.19 -9.78
C PRO A 108 13.41 15.69 -9.90
N PHE A 109 12.51 15.14 -9.07
CA PHE A 109 12.15 13.73 -9.07
C PHE A 109 10.85 13.40 -9.81
N ARG A 110 10.22 14.37 -10.49
CA ARG A 110 8.97 14.15 -11.22
C ARG A 110 9.14 13.04 -12.25
N GLU A 111 10.17 13.14 -13.10
CA GLU A 111 10.40 12.17 -14.18
C GLU A 111 10.59 10.74 -13.66
N ILE A 112 11.38 10.54 -12.60
CA ILE A 112 11.61 9.21 -12.04
C ILE A 112 10.34 8.64 -11.39
N LEU A 113 9.52 9.47 -10.75
CA LEU A 113 8.28 9.04 -10.10
C LEU A 113 7.16 8.71 -11.11
N GLU A 114 7.18 9.32 -12.30
CA GLU A 114 6.27 9.02 -13.40
C GLU A 114 6.63 7.73 -14.15
N LYS A 115 7.88 7.24 -14.02
CA LYS A 115 8.37 6.01 -14.65
C LYS A 115 8.23 4.76 -13.77
N VAL A 116 7.70 4.86 -12.55
CA VAL A 116 7.64 3.75 -11.60
C VAL A 116 6.25 3.59 -10.98
N GLY A 117 5.71 2.38 -10.99
CA GLY A 117 4.38 2.06 -10.47
C GLY A 117 4.36 1.87 -8.96
N THR A 118 3.44 1.01 -8.49
CA THR A 118 3.35 0.49 -7.11
C THR A 118 4.72 0.30 -6.45
N GLY A 119 4.94 0.94 -5.29
CA GLY A 119 6.18 0.83 -4.50
C GLY A 119 7.49 1.09 -5.28
N GLY A 120 7.44 1.88 -6.35
CA GLY A 120 8.61 2.18 -7.17
C GLY A 120 9.08 1.00 -8.05
N ILE A 121 8.16 0.12 -8.43
CA ILE A 121 8.45 -0.99 -9.36
C ILE A 121 8.62 -0.43 -10.78
N ARG A 122 9.71 -0.82 -11.45
CA ARG A 122 10.00 -0.48 -12.86
C ARG A 122 9.53 -1.57 -13.81
N ASP A 123 9.78 -2.82 -13.46
CA ASP A 123 9.31 -3.99 -14.20
C ASP A 123 7.96 -4.44 -13.64
N PHE A 124 6.87 -4.16 -14.36
CA PHE A 124 5.49 -4.44 -13.92
C PHE A 124 5.16 -5.95 -13.90
N SER A 125 6.08 -6.81 -14.30
CA SER A 125 5.98 -8.26 -14.08
C SER A 125 6.37 -8.69 -12.67
N LYS A 126 7.03 -7.80 -11.90
CA LYS A 126 7.57 -8.10 -10.58
C LYS A 126 6.65 -7.71 -9.44
N VAL A 127 6.69 -8.52 -8.40
CA VAL A 127 5.94 -8.34 -7.16
C VAL A 127 6.96 -8.21 -6.03
N LYS A 128 7.34 -6.98 -5.67
CA LYS A 128 8.34 -6.75 -4.60
C LYS A 128 7.89 -7.32 -3.26
N CYS A 129 6.67 -6.99 -2.87
CA CYS A 129 6.00 -7.53 -1.69
C CYS A 129 4.48 -7.42 -1.85
N LEU A 130 3.74 -8.33 -1.23
CA LEU A 130 2.29 -8.40 -1.31
C LEU A 130 1.61 -7.24 -0.55
N HIS A 131 2.28 -6.65 0.46
CA HIS A 131 1.71 -5.53 1.23
C HIS A 131 1.41 -4.31 0.36
N LEU A 132 2.29 -4.01 -0.61
CA LEU A 132 2.11 -2.88 -1.52
C LEU A 132 0.90 -3.09 -2.43
N HIS A 133 0.74 -4.28 -2.97
CA HIS A 133 -0.35 -4.60 -3.88
C HIS A 133 -1.69 -4.68 -3.15
N LEU A 134 -1.72 -5.24 -1.93
CA LEU A 134 -2.91 -5.20 -1.10
C LEU A 134 -3.29 -3.77 -0.72
N ALA A 135 -2.30 -2.91 -0.40
CA ALA A 135 -2.55 -1.50 -0.11
C ALA A 135 -3.18 -0.77 -1.31
N ASP A 136 -2.67 -1.00 -2.52
CA ASP A 136 -3.27 -0.47 -3.75
C ASP A 136 -4.73 -0.90 -3.90
N TYR A 137 -5.00 -2.22 -3.78
CA TYR A 137 -6.34 -2.77 -3.93
C TYR A 137 -7.34 -2.19 -2.93
N LEU A 138 -6.95 -2.12 -1.65
CA LEU A 138 -7.80 -1.53 -0.60
C LEU A 138 -7.97 -0.01 -0.76
N ALA A 139 -7.12 0.66 -1.52
CA ALA A 139 -7.25 2.06 -1.89
C ALA A 139 -8.00 2.26 -3.22
N ASP A 140 -8.81 1.28 -3.64
CA ASP A 140 -9.61 1.27 -4.86
C ASP A 140 -8.79 1.37 -6.15
N VAL A 141 -7.54 0.92 -6.15
CA VAL A 141 -6.81 0.66 -7.41
C VAL A 141 -7.16 -0.76 -7.84
N GLY A 142 -7.42 -0.98 -9.13
CA GLY A 142 -7.74 -2.30 -9.69
C GLY A 142 -6.56 -3.28 -9.72
N ASN A 143 -5.82 -3.44 -8.61
CA ASN A 143 -4.61 -4.25 -8.49
C ASN A 143 -4.97 -5.74 -8.34
N PRO A 144 -4.71 -6.60 -9.36
CA PRO A 144 -5.16 -7.99 -9.34
C PRO A 144 -4.36 -8.87 -8.35
N VAL A 145 -3.11 -8.50 -8.05
CA VAL A 145 -2.31 -9.15 -6.99
C VAL A 145 -2.93 -8.83 -5.64
N GLY A 146 -3.25 -7.57 -5.38
CA GLY A 146 -3.91 -7.13 -4.16
C GLY A 146 -5.27 -7.79 -3.93
N GLU A 147 -6.09 -7.86 -4.97
CA GLU A 147 -7.38 -8.57 -4.97
C GLU A 147 -7.20 -10.06 -4.61
N THR A 148 -6.22 -10.72 -5.23
CA THR A 148 -5.94 -12.14 -4.96
C THR A 148 -5.52 -12.33 -3.50
N VAL A 149 -4.63 -11.49 -2.98
CA VAL A 149 -4.18 -11.53 -1.58
C VAL A 149 -5.36 -11.32 -0.62
N TRP A 150 -6.23 -10.35 -0.90
CA TRP A 150 -7.41 -10.09 -0.07
C TRP A 150 -8.35 -11.29 0.03
N ASN A 151 -8.52 -12.02 -1.09
CA ASN A 151 -9.36 -13.20 -1.15
C ASN A 151 -8.75 -14.42 -0.44
N LEU A 152 -7.41 -14.52 -0.41
CA LEU A 152 -6.70 -15.58 0.31
C LEU A 152 -6.70 -15.39 1.84
N ILE A 153 -6.81 -14.14 2.31
CA ILE A 153 -6.89 -13.86 3.74
C ILE A 153 -8.30 -14.19 4.24
N GLU A 154 -8.43 -15.31 4.97
CA GLU A 154 -9.69 -15.74 5.58
C GLU A 154 -10.16 -14.71 6.61
N LYS A 155 -9.29 -14.37 7.56
CA LYS A 155 -9.58 -13.42 8.64
C LYS A 155 -9.06 -12.03 8.29
N LYS A 156 -9.91 -11.20 7.69
CA LYS A 156 -9.58 -9.84 7.24
C LYS A 156 -9.41 -8.84 8.37
N PHE A 157 -10.07 -9.08 9.51
CA PHE A 157 -10.06 -8.18 10.66
C PHE A 157 -9.68 -8.94 11.93
N CYS A 158 -8.91 -8.29 12.81
CA CYS A 158 -8.62 -8.81 14.14
C CYS A 158 -9.87 -8.78 15.03
N ASP A 159 -9.95 -9.66 16.02
CA ASP A 159 -11.02 -9.61 17.02
C ASP A 159 -10.66 -8.65 18.15
N ASP A 160 -9.38 -8.59 18.53
CA ASP A 160 -8.92 -7.90 19.75
C ASP A 160 -8.75 -6.38 19.59
N VAL A 161 -9.04 -5.84 18.41
CA VAL A 161 -8.94 -4.41 18.09
C VAL A 161 -7.61 -3.79 18.58
N PHE A 162 -6.48 -4.43 18.24
CA PHE A 162 -5.13 -4.06 18.71
C PHE A 162 -4.81 -2.56 18.65
N CYS A 163 -5.33 -1.88 17.63
CA CYS A 163 -5.07 -0.46 17.35
C CYS A 163 -5.63 0.47 18.43
N LYS A 164 -6.54 0.01 19.28
CA LYS A 164 -7.02 0.75 20.46
C LYS A 164 -5.89 1.12 21.42
N ILE A 165 -4.86 0.28 21.53
CA ILE A 165 -3.67 0.55 22.37
C ILE A 165 -2.92 1.79 21.87
N GLY A 166 -2.89 2.01 20.55
CA GLY A 166 -2.25 3.17 19.95
C GLY A 166 -2.93 4.50 20.27
N GLU A 167 -4.19 4.49 20.71
CA GLU A 167 -4.91 5.70 21.14
C GLU A 167 -4.53 6.13 22.55
N ALA A 168 -4.16 5.18 23.40
CA ALA A 168 -3.90 5.39 24.83
C ALA A 168 -2.46 5.79 25.15
N ARG A 169 -1.60 5.96 24.14
CA ARG A 169 -0.22 6.43 24.32
C ARG A 169 -0.20 7.95 24.20
N GLU A 170 -0.06 8.61 25.35
CA GLU A 170 0.24 10.04 25.45
C GLU A 170 1.68 10.35 25.03
#